data_AF-A0A359LS01-F1
#
_entry.id   AF-A0A359LS01-F1
#
_cell.length_a   1.000
_cell.length_b   1.000
_cell.length_c   1.000
_cell.angle_alpha   90.00
_cell.angle_beta   90.00
_cell.angle_gamma   90.00
#
_symmetry.space_group_name_H-M   'P 1'
#
loop_
_entity.id
_entity.type
_entity.pdbx_description
1 polymer ?
#
loop_
_entity_poly.entity_id
_entity_poly.type
_entity_poly.pdbx_seq_one_letter_code
_entity_poly.pdbx_strand_id
1 'polypeptide(L)'
;MKRKLLTAVAAVLALYAAAVAFIYGAMRQPPDRFGAIMKHVPLPAMMMIPFRPLWMSARAGTLQPGDAAPDFELPTLDRARQVRLSDQWRERPVVLIFGSYT
;
A
#
# COMPACT_ATOMS: atom_id res chain seq x y z
N MET A 1 -40.51 -9.78 -13.66
CA MET A 1 -39.84 -9.52 -12.36
C MET A 1 -38.39 -9.98 -12.34
N LYS A 2 -38.07 -11.22 -12.75
CA LYS A 2 -36.68 -11.75 -12.82
C LYS A 2 -35.68 -10.85 -13.58
N ARG A 3 -36.06 -10.28 -14.74
CA ARG A 3 -35.18 -9.40 -15.54
C ARG A 3 -34.81 -8.10 -14.81
N LYS A 4 -35.76 -7.48 -14.10
CA LYS A 4 -35.51 -6.27 -13.29
C LYS A 4 -34.60 -6.56 -12.10
N LEU A 5 -34.80 -7.70 -11.44
CA LEU A 5 -33.94 -8.16 -10.35
C LEU A 5 -32.50 -8.40 -10.84
N LEU A 6 -32.32 -9.06 -11.98
CA LEU A 6 -31.01 -9.28 -12.59
C LEU A 6 -30.31 -7.96 -12.92
N THR A 7 -31.02 -6.99 -13.49
CA THR A 7 -30.46 -5.66 -13.76
C THR A 7 -30.06 -4.95 -12.48
N ALA A 8 -30.88 -5.02 -11.42
CA ALA A 8 -30.56 -4.40 -10.14
C ALA A 8 -29.31 -5.02 -9.50
N VAL A 9 -29.22 -6.35 -9.46
CA VAL A 9 -28.04 -7.06 -8.94
C VAL A 9 -26.80 -6.71 -9.75
N ALA A 10 -26.90 -6.69 -11.09
CA ALA A 10 -25.79 -6.31 -11.95
C ALA A 10 -25.34 -4.86 -11.70
N ALA A 11 -26.27 -3.93 -11.52
CA ALA A 11 -25.95 -2.53 -11.21
C ALA A 11 -25.23 -2.39 -9.86
N VAL A 12 -25.68 -3.13 -8.83
CA VAL A 12 -25.03 -3.13 -7.51
C VAL A 12 -23.62 -3.70 -7.59
N LEU A 13 -23.42 -4.83 -8.31
CA LEU A 13 -22.10 -5.42 -8.49
C LEU A 13 -21.16 -4.50 -9.26
N ALA A 14 -21.65 -3.82 -10.31
CA ALA A 14 -20.87 -2.85 -11.07
C ALA A 14 -20.45 -1.65 -10.20
N LEU A 15 -21.37 -1.13 -9.37
CA LEU A 15 -21.07 -0.04 -8.44
C LEU A 15 -20.04 -0.47 -7.40
N TYR A 16 -20.17 -1.68 -6.86
CA TYR A 16 -19.21 -2.23 -5.91
C TYR A 16 -17.82 -2.39 -6.55
N ALA A 17 -17.75 -2.97 -7.75
CA ALA A 17 -16.49 -3.12 -8.48
C ALA A 17 -15.83 -1.77 -8.79
N ALA A 18 -16.63 -0.75 -9.17
CA ALA A 18 -16.13 0.61 -9.39
C ALA A 18 -15.58 1.23 -8.10
N ALA A 19 -16.26 1.04 -6.96
CA ALA A 19 -15.78 1.51 -5.66
C ALA A 19 -14.46 0.83 -5.26
N VAL A 20 -14.36 -0.50 -5.43
CA VAL A 20 -13.13 -1.25 -5.18
C VAL A 20 -11.99 -0.77 -6.07
N ALA A 21 -12.24 -0.58 -7.37
CA ALA A 21 -11.24 -0.08 -8.32
C ALA A 21 -10.78 1.34 -7.98
N PHE A 22 -11.70 2.22 -7.58
CA PHE A 22 -11.39 3.57 -7.14
C PHE A 22 -10.48 3.58 -5.90
N ILE A 23 -10.83 2.80 -4.87
CA ILE A 23 -10.02 2.67 -3.66
C ILE A 23 -8.65 2.06 -3.96
N TYR A 24 -8.59 1.05 -4.83
CA TYR A 24 -7.33 0.46 -5.28
C TYR A 24 -6.44 1.49 -6.00
N GLY A 25 -7.01 2.32 -6.87
CA GLY A 25 -6.31 3.44 -7.51
C GLY A 25 -5.81 4.47 -6.50
N ALA A 26 -6.61 4.78 -5.47
CA ALA A 26 -6.23 5.68 -4.39
C ALA A 26 -5.05 5.12 -3.56
N MET A 27 -4.99 3.80 -3.34
CA MET A 27 -3.87 3.14 -2.64
C MET A 27 -2.54 3.25 -3.38
N ARG A 28 -2.55 3.47 -4.70
CA ARG A 28 -1.32 3.69 -5.48
C ARG A 28 -0.83 5.15 -5.44
N GLN A 29 -1.58 6.06 -4.83
CA GLN A 29 -1.19 7.46 -4.69
C GLN A 29 -0.22 7.66 -3.51
N PRO A 30 0.51 8.81 -3.46
CA PRO A 30 1.31 9.19 -2.29
C PRO A 30 0.48 9.23 -1.00
N PRO A 31 1.11 9.03 0.19
CA PRO A 31 0.42 8.98 1.48
C PRO A 31 -0.51 10.18 1.74
N ASP A 32 -0.09 11.39 1.38
CA ASP A 32 -0.88 12.62 1.61
C ASP A 32 -2.20 12.62 0.82
N ARG A 33 -2.14 12.23 -0.47
CA ARG A 33 -3.34 12.12 -1.32
C ARG A 33 -4.23 10.97 -0.87
N PHE A 34 -3.63 9.84 -0.52
CA PHE A 34 -4.36 8.70 0.01
C PHE A 34 -5.13 9.08 1.28
N GLY A 35 -4.47 9.72 2.25
CA GLY A 35 -5.10 10.20 3.48
C GLY A 35 -6.22 11.21 3.22
N ALA A 36 -6.01 12.13 2.26
CA ALA A 36 -7.02 13.10 1.86
C ALA A 36 -8.29 12.48 1.26
N ILE A 37 -8.18 11.33 0.58
CA ILE A 37 -9.33 10.57 0.07
C ILE A 37 -9.99 9.78 1.20
N MET A 38 -9.18 9.07 1.99
CA MET A 38 -9.67 8.14 3.01
C MET A 38 -10.44 8.81 4.14
N LYS A 39 -10.17 10.09 4.44
CA LYS A 39 -10.94 10.84 5.44
C LYS A 39 -12.44 10.95 5.12
N HIS A 40 -12.83 10.76 3.86
CA HIS A 40 -14.22 10.78 3.39
C HIS A 40 -14.84 9.38 3.26
N VAL A 41 -14.05 8.32 3.44
CA VAL A 41 -14.53 6.94 3.32
C VAL A 41 -15.18 6.55 4.65
N PRO A 42 -16.48 6.18 4.67
CA PRO A 42 -17.16 5.83 5.90
C PRO A 42 -16.73 4.44 6.39
N LEU A 43 -16.75 4.24 7.72
CA LEU A 43 -16.39 2.98 8.39
C LEU A 43 -17.05 1.72 7.80
N PRO A 44 -18.35 1.69 7.45
CA PRO A 44 -18.96 0.52 6.84
C PRO A 44 -18.29 0.09 5.52
N ALA A 45 -17.82 1.05 4.71
CA ALA A 45 -17.08 0.75 3.49
C ALA A 45 -15.73 0.11 3.80
N MET A 46 -15.10 0.48 4.93
CA MET A 46 -13.86 -0.15 5.41
C MET A 46 -14.03 -1.63 5.78
N MET A 47 -15.22 -2.03 6.24
CA MET A 47 -15.54 -3.41 6.57
C MET A 47 -15.92 -4.25 5.34
N MET A 48 -16.57 -3.64 4.36
CA MET A 48 -17.06 -4.33 3.16
C MET A 48 -15.97 -4.55 2.10
N ILE A 49 -15.02 -3.63 2.00
CA ILE A 49 -13.92 -3.71 1.03
C ILE A 49 -12.80 -4.58 1.60
N PRO A 50 -12.20 -5.49 0.80
CA PRO A 50 -11.09 -6.32 1.25
C PRO A 50 -9.78 -5.50 1.31
N PHE A 51 -9.64 -4.63 2.32
CA PHE A 51 -8.55 -3.66 2.42
C PHE A 51 -7.16 -4.29 2.45
N ARG A 52 -6.95 -5.34 3.26
CA ARG A 52 -5.64 -6.00 3.40
C ARG A 52 -5.07 -6.50 2.06
N PRO A 53 -5.76 -7.34 1.26
CA PRO A 53 -5.21 -7.81 -0.01
C PRO A 53 -5.05 -6.70 -1.05
N LEU A 54 -5.97 -5.72 -1.08
CA LEU A 54 -5.82 -4.55 -1.96
C LEU A 54 -4.58 -3.73 -1.59
N TRP A 55 -4.33 -3.51 -0.31
CA TRP A 55 -3.18 -2.76 0.17
C TRP A 55 -1.86 -3.44 -0.17
N MET A 56 -1.75 -4.74 0.18
CA MET A 56 -0.54 -5.53 -0.06
C MET A 56 -0.18 -5.60 -1.54
N SER A 57 -1.18 -5.63 -2.43
CA SER A 57 -0.95 -5.63 -3.88
C SER A 57 -0.74 -4.24 -4.48
N ALA A 58 -1.47 -3.21 -4.02
CA ALA A 58 -1.35 -1.85 -4.53
C ALA A 58 -0.01 -1.19 -4.19
N ARG A 59 0.56 -1.54 -3.03
CA ARG A 59 1.83 -1.01 -2.52
C ARG A 59 2.97 -2.04 -2.51
N ALA A 60 2.79 -3.16 -3.22
CA ALA A 60 3.89 -4.08 -3.44
C ALA A 60 5.04 -3.35 -4.15
N GLY A 61 6.25 -3.49 -3.61
CA GLY A 61 7.46 -3.17 -4.36
C GLY A 61 7.72 -4.21 -5.44
N THR A 62 8.79 -4.01 -6.22
CA THR A 62 9.21 -4.94 -7.27
C THR A 62 10.34 -5.88 -6.84
N LEU A 63 10.86 -5.72 -5.62
CA LEU A 63 11.96 -6.54 -5.09
C LEU A 63 11.51 -7.95 -4.77
N GLN A 64 12.29 -8.93 -5.20
CA GLN A 64 12.08 -10.35 -4.98
C GLN A 64 13.28 -10.99 -4.24
N PRO A 65 13.08 -12.14 -3.57
CA PRO A 65 14.19 -12.88 -2.97
C PRO A 65 15.26 -13.23 -4.02
N GLY A 66 16.51 -12.87 -3.74
CA GLY A 66 17.63 -13.06 -4.66
C GLY A 66 18.01 -11.82 -5.47
N ASP A 67 17.12 -10.81 -5.56
CA ASP A 67 17.46 -9.53 -6.17
C ASP A 67 18.54 -8.81 -5.34
N ALA A 68 19.39 -8.04 -6.02
CA ALA A 68 20.32 -7.15 -5.34
C ALA A 68 19.54 -6.09 -4.56
N ALA A 69 19.85 -5.92 -3.28
CA ALA A 69 19.25 -4.88 -2.46
C ALA A 69 19.62 -3.48 -3.03
N PRO A 70 18.64 -2.59 -3.27
CA PRO A 70 18.94 -1.22 -3.71
C PRO A 70 19.80 -0.51 -2.67
N ASP A 71 20.89 0.10 -3.11
CA ASP A 71 21.74 0.87 -2.20
C ASP A 71 21.09 2.20 -1.85
N PHE A 72 21.24 2.60 -0.58
CA PHE A 72 20.77 3.88 -0.08
C PHE A 72 21.69 4.36 1.03
N GLU A 73 21.70 5.67 1.23
CA GLU A 73 22.38 6.32 2.35
C GLU A 73 21.35 7.00 3.24
N LEU A 74 21.43 6.71 4.53
CA LEU A 74 20.57 7.33 5.54
C LEU A 74 21.43 7.92 6.66
N PRO A 75 21.05 9.08 7.21
CA PRO A 75 21.69 9.59 8.40
C PRO A 75 21.34 8.72 9.61
N THR A 76 22.24 8.64 10.57
CA THR A 76 21.89 8.12 11.90
C THR A 76 20.87 9.02 12.59
N LEU A 77 20.19 8.49 13.61
CA LEU A 77 19.17 9.23 14.36
C LEU A 77 19.71 10.55 14.96
N ASP A 78 20.95 10.53 15.46
CA ASP A 78 21.68 11.69 15.97
C ASP A 78 22.29 12.58 14.88
N ARG A 79 22.15 12.19 13.60
CA ARG A 79 22.74 12.84 12.41
C ARG A 79 24.26 12.96 12.44
N ALA A 80 24.94 12.23 13.30
CA ALA A 80 26.39 12.30 13.44
C ALA A 80 27.12 11.66 12.24
N ARG A 81 26.49 10.71 11.55
CA ARG A 81 27.08 10.03 10.38
C ARG A 81 26.05 9.67 9.33
N GLN A 82 26.53 9.44 8.12
CA GLN A 82 25.80 8.76 7.05
C GLN A 82 26.12 7.26 7.10
N VAL A 83 25.10 6.43 6.88
CA VAL A 83 25.25 4.97 6.77
C VAL A 83 24.76 4.55 5.39
N ARG A 84 25.67 4.00 4.59
CA ARG A 84 25.35 3.37 3.31
C ARG A 84 25.04 1.90 3.53
N LEU A 85 23.91 1.41 3.02
CA LEU A 85 23.54 0.00 3.15
C LEU A 85 24.63 -0.90 2.58
N SER A 86 25.20 -0.52 1.43
CA SER A 86 26.14 -1.38 0.73
C SER A 86 27.45 -1.62 1.48
N ASP A 87 27.81 -0.75 2.41
CA ASP A 87 28.99 -0.94 3.26
C ASP A 87 28.70 -1.91 4.42
N GLN A 88 27.45 -1.93 4.90
CA GLN A 88 27.06 -2.77 6.04
C GLN A 88 26.95 -4.25 5.66
N TRP A 89 26.22 -4.56 4.58
CA TRP A 89 25.98 -5.95 4.16
C TRP A 89 27.22 -6.64 3.55
N ARG A 90 28.25 -5.88 3.14
CA ARG A 90 29.55 -6.44 2.70
C ARG A 90 30.38 -6.99 3.86
N GLU A 91 30.20 -6.44 5.07
CA GLU A 91 30.93 -6.89 6.25
C GLU A 91 30.21 -8.03 6.99
N ARG A 92 28.87 -7.98 7.06
CA ARG A 92 28.05 -8.95 7.81
C ARG A 92 26.60 -8.97 7.31
N PRO A 93 25.82 -10.05 7.54
CA PRO A 93 24.39 -10.05 7.24
C PRO A 93 23.65 -8.90 7.93
N VAL A 94 22.73 -8.24 7.21
CA VAL A 94 21.96 -7.08 7.68
C VAL A 94 20.47 -7.39 7.64
N VAL A 95 19.75 -6.98 8.69
CA VAL A 95 18.29 -6.97 8.75
C VAL A 95 17.80 -5.53 8.73
N LEU A 96 16.90 -5.20 7.80
CA LEU A 96 16.28 -3.89 7.71
C LEU A 96 14.91 -3.89 8.38
N ILE A 97 14.70 -2.95 9.30
CA ILE A 97 13.42 -2.72 9.97
C ILE A 97 12.96 -1.31 9.62
N PHE A 98 11.84 -1.21 8.91
CA PHE A 98 11.24 0.07 8.53
C PHE A 98 10.11 0.40 9.50
N GLY A 99 10.11 1.62 10.04
CA GLY A 99 9.09 2.10 10.97
C GLY A 99 9.14 3.63 11.12
N SER A 100 8.12 4.18 11.78
CA SER A 100 8.06 5.59 12.17
C SER A 100 7.78 5.71 13.68
N TYR A 101 8.30 6.76 14.30
CA TYR A 101 7.81 7.23 15.60
C TYR A 101 6.60 8.12 15.35
N THR A 102 5.41 7.53 15.33
CA THR A 102 4.13 8.22 15.19
C THR A 102 3.07 7.48 15.96
#